data_AF-A0A4P6EP09-F1
#
_entry.id   AF-A0A4P6EP09-F1
#
_cell.length_a   1.000
_cell.length_b   1.000
_cell.length_c   1.000
_cell.angle_alpha   90.00
_cell.angle_beta   90.00
_cell.angle_gamma   90.00
#
_symmetry.space_group_name_H-M   'P 1'
#
loop_
_entity.id
_entity.type
_entity.pdbx_description
1 polymer ?
#
loop_
_entity_poly.entity_id
_entity_poly.type
_entity_poly.pdbx_seq_one_letter_code
_entity_poly.pdbx_strand_id
1 'polypeptide(L)'
;MSDISVAAHPVGHQGVRVDVDERPAWTLGTGPAAAALLLALGGLVLAVVLWVRADADGSAALGSLGAVVFLAALVLCSGITVISPGSTRVVQFFGRYVGTIRHTGLLYTVPLSLRRRVSVRVRNFETSELKVNDADGNPINIAAIVVWQVADTAKAVFGVEDYQDFVRVQSESALRHMAMAHPYDEPEAGESSLRGATDVVSGEIAAEVAARIGLAGVEVIEARISNLAYAPEIAQAMLQRQQAGAIIAARHRIVEGAVSMVEDALARLERDSVVTLDDERRATMVSNLLVVLCGDSRVSPVINTGSLYQ
;
A
#
# COMPACT_ATOMS: atom_id res chain seq x y z
N MET A 1 -32.81 -2.65 -13.22
CA MET A 1 -32.16 -2.84 -14.53
C MET A 1 -31.29 -1.62 -14.78
N SER A 2 -30.01 -1.65 -14.44
CA SER A 2 -29.06 -0.74 -15.10
C SER A 2 -28.07 -1.66 -15.81
N ASP A 3 -28.06 -1.52 -17.13
CA ASP A 3 -27.12 -2.19 -18.00
C ASP A 3 -25.72 -1.66 -17.70
N ILE A 4 -24.71 -2.52 -17.84
CA ILE A 4 -23.33 -2.06 -17.99
C ILE A 4 -23.33 -1.20 -19.25
N SER A 5 -23.38 0.13 -19.11
CA SER A 5 -23.38 1.03 -20.26
C SER A 5 -21.94 1.24 -20.69
N VAL A 6 -21.52 0.56 -21.76
CA VAL A 6 -20.28 0.90 -22.45
C VAL A 6 -20.49 2.28 -23.07
N ALA A 7 -19.74 3.30 -22.63
CA ALA A 7 -19.96 4.65 -23.14
C ALA A 7 -19.72 4.69 -24.66
N ALA A 8 -20.73 5.17 -25.40
CA ALA A 8 -20.70 5.30 -26.87
C ALA A 8 -19.83 6.49 -27.35
N HIS A 9 -19.39 7.35 -26.42
CA HIS A 9 -18.58 8.54 -26.67
C HIS A 9 -17.27 8.49 -25.88
N PRO A 10 -16.20 9.18 -26.32
CA PRO A 10 -14.94 9.25 -25.58
C PRO A 10 -15.15 9.91 -24.20
N VAL A 11 -14.66 9.25 -23.15
CA VAL A 11 -14.88 9.62 -21.74
C VAL A 11 -13.91 10.66 -21.17
N GLY A 12 -12.99 11.17 -22.01
CA GLY A 12 -11.97 12.15 -21.58
C GLY A 12 -10.99 11.58 -20.55
N HIS A 13 -10.35 12.46 -19.78
CA HIS A 13 -9.32 12.09 -18.79
C HIS A 13 -9.86 11.77 -17.38
N GLN A 14 -11.17 11.90 -17.15
CA GLN A 14 -11.79 11.79 -15.82
C GLN A 14 -12.71 10.58 -15.67
N GLY A 15 -12.89 9.77 -16.71
CA GLY A 15 -13.86 8.66 -16.69
C GLY A 15 -13.29 7.36 -17.25
N VAL A 16 -13.88 6.26 -16.79
CA VAL A 16 -13.70 4.93 -17.39
C VAL A 16 -14.90 4.66 -18.30
N ARG A 17 -14.68 3.98 -19.43
CA ARG A 17 -15.74 3.70 -20.41
C ARG A 17 -16.79 2.70 -19.88
N VAL A 18 -16.43 1.93 -18.87
CA VAL A 18 -17.26 0.90 -18.23
C VAL A 18 -17.44 1.31 -16.76
N ASP A 19 -18.62 1.83 -16.44
CA ASP A 19 -19.01 2.14 -15.07
C ASP A 19 -19.98 1.07 -14.56
N VAL A 20 -19.56 0.35 -13.52
CA VAL A 20 -20.29 -0.79 -12.96
C VAL A 20 -20.06 -0.81 -11.47
N ASP A 21 -21.13 -0.76 -10.68
CA ASP A 21 -21.05 -0.99 -9.23
C ASP A 21 -21.51 -2.41 -8.88
N GLU A 22 -20.88 -2.97 -7.85
CA GLU A 22 -21.29 -4.26 -7.31
C GLU A 22 -22.73 -4.24 -6.77
N ARG A 23 -23.47 -5.30 -7.10
CA ARG A 23 -24.83 -5.53 -6.57
C ARG A 23 -24.98 -6.96 -6.08
N PRO A 24 -25.75 -7.20 -5.01
CA PRO A 24 -26.01 -8.56 -4.56
C PRO A 24 -26.81 -9.33 -5.63
N ALA A 25 -26.31 -10.50 -6.01
CA ALA A 25 -27.06 -11.41 -6.87
C ALA A 25 -28.20 -12.09 -6.11
N TRP A 26 -29.24 -12.45 -6.86
CA TRP A 26 -30.28 -13.33 -6.32
C TRP A 26 -29.68 -14.68 -5.94
N THR A 27 -29.85 -15.05 -4.67
CA THR A 27 -29.41 -16.32 -4.12
C THR A 27 -30.44 -16.89 -3.17
N LEU A 28 -30.54 -18.20 -3.20
CA LEU A 28 -31.29 -19.00 -2.26
C LEU A 28 -30.29 -19.68 -1.32
N GLY A 29 -30.61 -19.68 -0.03
CA GLY A 29 -29.75 -20.24 1.03
C GLY A 29 -29.49 -21.75 0.93
N THR A 30 -28.84 -22.29 1.93
CA THR A 30 -28.43 -23.71 1.97
C THR A 30 -29.59 -24.69 1.88
N GLY A 31 -30.71 -24.41 2.56
CA GLY A 31 -31.92 -25.24 2.53
C GLY A 31 -32.48 -25.45 1.12
N PRO A 32 -32.91 -24.38 0.40
CA PRO A 32 -33.40 -24.50 -0.96
C PRO A 32 -32.35 -25.02 -1.95
N ALA A 33 -31.05 -24.73 -1.73
CA ALA A 33 -29.99 -25.30 -2.56
C ALA A 33 -29.83 -26.82 -2.37
N ALA A 34 -29.94 -27.31 -1.13
CA ALA A 34 -29.96 -28.74 -0.85
C ALA A 34 -31.23 -29.42 -1.38
N ALA A 35 -32.40 -28.76 -1.29
CA ALA A 35 -33.63 -29.25 -1.89
C ALA A 35 -33.52 -29.32 -3.43
N ALA A 36 -32.96 -28.29 -4.08
CA ALA A 36 -32.70 -28.29 -5.51
C ALA A 36 -31.71 -29.41 -5.92
N LEU A 37 -30.69 -29.68 -5.09
CA LEU A 37 -29.76 -30.80 -5.30
C LEU A 37 -30.47 -32.15 -5.23
N LEU A 38 -31.31 -32.37 -4.21
CA LEU A 38 -32.08 -33.61 -4.06
C LEU A 38 -33.11 -33.78 -5.18
N LEU A 39 -33.80 -32.71 -5.59
CA LEU A 39 -34.74 -32.72 -6.71
C LEU A 39 -34.03 -33.01 -8.04
N ALA A 40 -32.85 -32.44 -8.26
CA ALA A 40 -32.07 -32.72 -9.45
C ALA A 40 -31.59 -34.18 -9.47
N LEU A 41 -31.10 -34.70 -8.35
CA LEU A 41 -30.68 -36.10 -8.23
C LEU A 41 -31.88 -37.07 -8.43
N GLY A 42 -33.01 -36.78 -7.78
CA GLY A 42 -34.24 -37.55 -7.94
C GLY A 42 -34.80 -37.48 -9.35
N GLY A 43 -34.73 -36.32 -10.00
CA GLY A 43 -35.11 -36.12 -11.40
C GLY A 43 -34.24 -36.93 -12.36
N LEU A 44 -32.92 -37.00 -12.14
CA LEU A 44 -32.03 -37.85 -12.92
C LEU A 44 -32.38 -39.34 -12.79
N VAL A 45 -32.64 -39.81 -11.56
CA VAL A 45 -33.08 -41.20 -11.33
C VAL A 45 -34.43 -41.47 -12.00
N LEU A 46 -35.39 -40.55 -11.87
CA LEU A 46 -36.70 -40.67 -12.49
C LEU A 46 -36.61 -40.72 -14.02
N ALA A 47 -35.75 -39.89 -14.63
CA ALA A 47 -35.52 -39.91 -16.07
C ALA A 47 -35.01 -41.27 -16.55
N VAL A 48 -34.05 -41.87 -15.82
CA VAL A 48 -33.54 -43.21 -16.12
C VAL A 48 -34.65 -44.26 -16.01
N VAL A 49 -35.46 -44.23 -14.95
CA VAL A 49 -36.57 -45.17 -14.78
C VAL A 49 -37.61 -45.03 -15.89
N LEU A 50 -37.93 -43.80 -16.31
CA LEU A 50 -38.85 -43.53 -17.41
C LEU A 50 -38.34 -44.08 -18.74
N TRP A 51 -37.03 -44.00 -19.02
CA TRP A 51 -36.45 -44.60 -20.22
C TRP A 51 -36.47 -46.12 -20.20
N VAL A 52 -36.17 -46.75 -19.06
CA VAL A 52 -36.27 -48.21 -18.91
C VAL A 52 -37.71 -48.70 -19.12
N ARG A 53 -38.70 -47.96 -18.59
CA ARG A 53 -40.13 -48.26 -18.79
C ARG A 53 -40.56 -48.03 -20.23
N ALA A 54 -40.08 -46.97 -20.87
CA ALA A 54 -40.38 -46.67 -22.27
C ALA A 54 -39.88 -47.76 -23.22
N ASP A 55 -38.70 -48.31 -22.96
CA ASP A 55 -38.13 -49.43 -23.72
C ASP A 55 -38.94 -50.73 -23.54
N ALA A 56 -39.34 -51.02 -22.30
CA ALA A 56 -40.15 -52.21 -21.99
C ALA A 56 -41.57 -52.15 -22.58
N ASP A 57 -42.24 -51.00 -22.53
CA ASP A 57 -43.63 -50.83 -22.97
C ASP A 57 -43.74 -50.35 -24.45
N GLY A 58 -42.61 -50.05 -25.12
CA GLY A 58 -42.57 -49.54 -26.49
C GLY A 58 -43.22 -48.17 -26.69
N SER A 59 -43.40 -47.39 -25.62
CA SER A 59 -44.13 -46.12 -25.66
C SER A 59 -43.22 -44.90 -25.82
N ALA A 60 -43.28 -44.25 -26.99
CA ALA A 60 -42.50 -43.03 -27.27
C ALA A 60 -42.86 -41.85 -26.34
N ALA A 61 -44.07 -41.84 -25.79
CA ALA A 61 -44.52 -40.81 -24.85
C ALA A 61 -43.74 -40.84 -23.52
N LEU A 62 -43.45 -42.03 -22.97
CA LEU A 62 -42.66 -42.14 -21.73
C LEU A 62 -41.19 -41.74 -21.97
N GLY A 63 -40.65 -42.06 -23.15
CA GLY A 63 -39.28 -41.69 -23.53
C GLY A 63 -39.07 -40.18 -23.65
N SER A 64 -40.02 -39.48 -24.29
CA SER A 64 -39.98 -38.01 -24.40
C SER A 64 -40.17 -37.31 -23.05
N LEU A 65 -41.03 -37.83 -22.17
CA LEU A 65 -41.18 -37.33 -20.80
C LEU A 65 -39.87 -37.49 -20.00
N GLY A 66 -39.20 -38.64 -20.11
CA GLY A 66 -37.89 -38.88 -19.49
C GLY A 66 -36.84 -37.86 -19.95
N ALA A 67 -36.83 -37.52 -21.25
CA ALA A 67 -35.92 -36.50 -21.79
C ALA A 67 -36.20 -35.09 -21.23
N VAL A 68 -37.46 -34.70 -21.07
CA VAL A 68 -37.82 -33.41 -20.48
C VAL A 68 -37.41 -33.35 -19.00
N VAL A 69 -37.66 -34.42 -18.24
CA VAL A 69 -37.26 -34.50 -16.82
C VAL A 69 -35.74 -34.44 -16.68
N PHE A 70 -35.01 -35.13 -17.57
CA PHE A 70 -33.54 -35.07 -17.60
C PHE A 70 -33.02 -33.67 -17.86
N LEU A 71 -33.55 -32.97 -18.88
CA LEU A 71 -33.18 -31.59 -19.19
C LEU A 71 -33.49 -30.65 -18.02
N ALA A 72 -34.66 -30.80 -17.38
CA ALA A 72 -35.01 -30.02 -16.19
C ALA A 72 -34.02 -30.25 -15.03
N ALA A 73 -33.62 -31.50 -14.80
CA ALA A 73 -32.62 -31.84 -13.78
C ALA A 73 -31.25 -31.24 -14.08
N LEU A 74 -30.80 -31.23 -15.35
CA LEU A 74 -29.55 -30.57 -15.75
C LEU A 74 -29.59 -29.05 -15.51
N VAL A 75 -30.71 -28.40 -15.85
CA VAL A 75 -30.90 -26.97 -15.59
C VAL A 75 -30.86 -26.68 -14.09
N LEU A 76 -31.51 -27.50 -13.27
CA LEU A 76 -31.45 -27.37 -11.80
C LEU A 76 -30.01 -27.54 -11.27
N CYS A 77 -29.28 -28.56 -11.72
CA CYS A 77 -27.88 -28.76 -11.33
C CYS A 77 -26.99 -27.56 -11.65
N SER A 78 -27.19 -26.91 -12.80
CA SER A 78 -26.43 -25.72 -13.21
C SER A 78 -26.56 -24.55 -12.22
N GLY A 79 -27.71 -24.42 -11.53
CA GLY A 79 -27.96 -23.37 -10.54
C GLY A 79 -27.16 -23.49 -9.24
N ILE A 80 -26.64 -24.69 -8.92
CA ILE A 80 -26.03 -24.98 -7.61
C ILE A 80 -24.59 -24.49 -7.57
N THR A 81 -24.17 -23.91 -6.45
CA THR A 81 -22.80 -23.40 -6.28
C THR A 81 -22.34 -23.43 -4.83
N VAL A 82 -21.04 -23.70 -4.60
CA VAL A 82 -20.44 -23.73 -3.24
C VAL A 82 -19.39 -22.64 -3.11
N ILE A 83 -19.60 -21.67 -2.24
CA ILE A 83 -18.67 -20.54 -2.03
C ILE A 83 -17.94 -20.72 -0.71
N SER A 84 -16.60 -20.63 -0.74
CA SER A 84 -15.76 -20.67 0.46
C SER A 84 -15.51 -19.25 1.02
N PRO A 85 -15.27 -19.11 2.33
CA PRO A 85 -14.99 -17.82 2.96
C PRO A 85 -13.83 -17.08 2.29
N GLY A 86 -13.98 -15.78 2.05
CA GLY A 86 -12.98 -14.95 1.36
C GLY A 86 -12.95 -15.09 -0.17
N SER A 87 -13.88 -15.86 -0.75
CA SER A 87 -14.09 -15.90 -2.20
C SER A 87 -15.51 -15.44 -2.55
N THR A 88 -15.64 -14.77 -3.69
CA THR A 88 -16.92 -14.32 -4.23
C THR A 88 -17.08 -14.87 -5.64
N ARG A 89 -18.32 -14.87 -6.13
CA ARG A 89 -18.63 -15.22 -7.52
C ARG A 89 -19.38 -14.09 -8.21
N VAL A 90 -18.78 -13.54 -9.25
CA VAL A 90 -19.41 -12.56 -10.16
C VAL A 90 -20.24 -13.35 -11.17
N VAL A 91 -21.55 -13.14 -11.18
CA VAL A 91 -22.51 -13.89 -11.99
C VAL A 91 -22.89 -13.09 -13.23
N GLN A 92 -22.74 -13.73 -14.39
CA GLN A 92 -23.13 -13.22 -15.68
C GLN A 92 -24.15 -14.15 -16.33
N PHE A 93 -25.17 -13.58 -16.94
CA PHE A 93 -26.17 -14.33 -17.69
C PHE A 93 -26.18 -13.78 -19.12
N PHE A 94 -25.77 -14.61 -20.08
CA PHE A 94 -25.60 -14.22 -21.49
C PHE A 94 -24.85 -12.89 -21.70
N GLY A 95 -23.72 -12.72 -21.00
CA GLY A 95 -22.87 -11.52 -21.11
C GLY A 95 -23.35 -10.32 -20.30
N ARG A 96 -24.55 -10.35 -19.72
CA ARG A 96 -25.03 -9.30 -18.82
C ARG A 96 -24.66 -9.61 -17.38
N TYR A 97 -24.12 -8.63 -16.67
CA TYR A 97 -23.90 -8.73 -15.22
C TYR A 97 -25.24 -8.77 -14.47
N VAL A 98 -25.43 -9.83 -13.68
CA VAL A 98 -26.64 -10.04 -12.87
C VAL A 98 -26.41 -9.66 -11.41
N GLY A 99 -25.19 -9.87 -10.91
CA GLY A 99 -24.79 -9.53 -9.56
C GLY A 99 -23.60 -10.36 -9.07
N THR A 100 -23.16 -10.08 -7.85
CA THR A 100 -22.11 -10.82 -7.14
C THR A 100 -22.69 -11.57 -5.95
N ILE A 101 -22.21 -12.80 -5.74
CA ILE A 101 -22.53 -13.60 -4.55
C ILE A 101 -21.37 -13.52 -3.55
N ARG A 102 -21.66 -13.00 -2.34
CA ARG A 102 -20.72 -12.95 -1.20
C ARG A 102 -21.01 -13.94 -0.07
N HIS A 103 -22.23 -14.46 0.00
CA HIS A 103 -22.59 -15.42 1.04
C HIS A 103 -21.82 -16.73 0.87
N THR A 104 -21.40 -17.31 1.98
CA THR A 104 -20.65 -18.57 2.02
C THR A 104 -21.58 -19.77 2.16
N GLY A 105 -21.14 -20.93 1.67
CA GLY A 105 -21.87 -22.19 1.77
C GLY A 105 -22.44 -22.66 0.44
N LEU A 106 -23.35 -23.64 0.52
CA LEU A 106 -24.10 -24.17 -0.61
C LEU A 106 -25.25 -23.20 -0.94
N LEU A 107 -25.29 -22.72 -2.17
CA LEU A 107 -26.25 -21.72 -2.62
C LEU A 107 -26.84 -22.13 -3.96
N TYR A 108 -28.08 -21.71 -4.20
CA TYR A 108 -28.72 -21.83 -5.50
C TYR A 108 -28.90 -20.44 -6.10
N THR A 109 -28.47 -20.28 -7.35
CA THR A 109 -28.57 -19.03 -8.10
C THR A 109 -29.12 -19.30 -9.50
N VAL A 110 -29.15 -18.28 -10.34
CA VAL A 110 -29.69 -18.35 -11.70
C VAL A 110 -29.01 -19.51 -12.46
N PRO A 111 -29.78 -20.50 -12.96
CA PRO A 111 -29.23 -21.59 -13.75
C PRO A 111 -28.69 -21.08 -15.08
N LEU A 112 -27.77 -21.82 -15.70
CA LEU A 112 -27.14 -21.47 -16.98
C LEU A 112 -26.36 -20.13 -16.97
N SER A 113 -25.95 -19.65 -15.79
CA SER A 113 -25.12 -18.46 -15.65
C SER A 113 -23.62 -18.78 -15.70
N LEU A 114 -22.82 -17.90 -16.31
CA LEU A 114 -21.37 -17.90 -16.17
C LEU A 114 -20.97 -17.28 -14.83
N ARG A 115 -19.98 -17.85 -14.15
CA ARG A 115 -19.57 -17.42 -12.80
C ARG A 115 -18.07 -17.30 -12.71
N ARG A 116 -17.56 -16.08 -12.53
CA ARG A 116 -16.13 -15.82 -12.34
C ARG A 116 -15.81 -15.74 -10.86
N ARG A 117 -14.84 -16.53 -10.39
CA ARG A 117 -14.38 -16.48 -9.00
C ARG A 117 -13.45 -15.28 -8.82
N VAL A 118 -13.72 -14.47 -7.81
CA VAL A 118 -12.85 -13.36 -7.39
C VAL A 118 -12.49 -13.57 -5.92
N SER A 119 -11.23 -13.35 -5.55
CA SER A 119 -10.80 -13.41 -4.16
C SER A 119 -10.93 -12.02 -3.56
N VAL A 120 -11.61 -11.91 -2.42
CA VAL A 120 -11.71 -10.68 -1.62
C VAL A 120 -10.75 -10.71 -0.42
N ARG A 121 -9.88 -11.73 -0.35
CA ARG A 121 -8.84 -11.81 0.69
C ARG A 121 -7.78 -10.72 0.46
N VAL A 122 -7.19 -10.28 1.57
CA VAL A 122 -6.02 -9.42 1.58
C VAL A 122 -4.88 -10.07 0.81
N ARG A 123 -4.23 -9.26 -0.03
CA ARG A 123 -3.05 -9.61 -0.80
C ARG A 123 -1.98 -8.56 -0.58
N ASN A 124 -0.74 -8.99 -0.55
CA ASN A 124 0.41 -8.11 -0.65
C ASN A 124 1.09 -8.34 -1.99
N PHE A 125 1.78 -7.31 -2.46
CA PHE A 125 2.85 -7.44 -3.43
C PHE A 125 3.91 -6.41 -3.12
N GLU A 126 5.11 -6.68 -3.60
CA GLU A 126 6.24 -5.75 -3.56
C GLU A 126 6.48 -5.22 -4.97
N THR A 127 6.71 -3.91 -5.09
CA THR A 127 7.07 -3.28 -6.36
C THR A 127 8.49 -3.67 -6.76
N SER A 128 8.82 -3.54 -8.04
CA SER A 128 10.22 -3.63 -8.45
C SER A 128 11.03 -2.47 -7.87
N GLU A 129 12.35 -2.66 -7.68
CA GLU A 129 13.24 -1.56 -7.32
C GLU A 129 13.33 -0.56 -8.49
N LEU A 130 12.98 0.68 -8.20
CA LEU A 130 12.98 1.76 -9.18
C LEU A 130 14.09 2.76 -8.86
N LYS A 131 14.94 3.04 -9.86
CA LYS A 131 15.88 4.16 -9.80
C LYS A 131 15.16 5.45 -10.20
N VAL A 132 14.98 6.35 -9.26
CA VAL A 132 14.30 7.65 -9.42
C VAL A 132 15.11 8.74 -8.73
N ASN A 133 14.87 10.00 -9.08
CA ASN A 133 15.46 11.11 -8.35
C ASN A 133 14.49 11.54 -7.24
N ASP A 134 15.04 11.86 -6.08
CA ASP A 134 14.29 12.52 -5.01
C ASP A 134 14.00 14.00 -5.35
N ALA A 135 13.32 14.72 -4.46
CA ALA A 135 13.03 16.15 -4.64
C ALA A 135 14.29 17.03 -4.79
N ASP A 136 15.42 16.62 -4.20
CA ASP A 136 16.72 17.31 -4.31
C ASP A 136 17.50 16.93 -5.58
N GLY A 137 17.00 15.98 -6.37
CA GLY A 137 17.65 15.47 -7.56
C GLY A 137 18.67 14.37 -7.31
N ASN A 138 18.78 13.85 -6.07
CA ASN A 138 19.65 12.73 -5.73
C ASN A 138 19.05 11.44 -6.32
N PRO A 139 19.82 10.66 -7.10
CA PRO A 139 19.36 9.36 -7.56
C PRO A 139 19.27 8.36 -6.38
N ILE A 140 18.08 7.79 -6.21
CA ILE A 140 17.74 6.83 -5.15
C ILE A 140 17.12 5.57 -5.76
N ASN A 141 17.30 4.45 -5.09
CA ASN A 141 16.59 3.21 -5.34
C ASN A 141 15.48 3.08 -4.31
N ILE A 142 14.24 2.94 -4.78
CA ILE A 142 13.05 2.84 -3.93
C ILE A 142 12.19 1.64 -4.33
N ALA A 143 11.64 0.95 -3.33
CA ALA A 143 10.61 -0.07 -3.49
C ALA A 143 9.56 0.05 -2.38
N ALA A 144 8.35 -0.42 -2.64
CA ALA A 144 7.26 -0.40 -1.68
C ALA A 144 6.51 -1.74 -1.64
N ILE A 145 6.04 -2.09 -0.45
CA ILE A 145 5.06 -3.15 -0.24
C ILE A 145 3.68 -2.50 -0.15
N VAL A 146 2.75 -2.98 -0.97
CA VAL A 146 1.37 -2.52 -0.99
C VAL A 146 0.46 -3.68 -0.61
N VAL A 147 -0.33 -3.46 0.44
CA VAL A 147 -1.33 -4.39 0.95
C VAL A 147 -2.70 -3.91 0.50
N TRP A 148 -3.43 -4.76 -0.21
CA TRP A 148 -4.71 -4.41 -0.82
C TRP A 148 -5.69 -5.56 -0.81
N GLN A 149 -6.97 -5.25 -1.03
CA GLN A 149 -8.04 -6.23 -1.19
C GLN A 149 -9.07 -5.74 -2.20
N VAL A 150 -9.83 -6.67 -2.79
CA VAL A 150 -10.91 -6.30 -3.71
C VAL A 150 -12.14 -5.87 -2.90
N ALA A 151 -12.48 -4.59 -3.00
CA ALA A 151 -13.68 -4.02 -2.36
C ALA A 151 -14.92 -4.18 -3.26
N ASP A 152 -14.81 -3.82 -4.54
CA ASP A 152 -15.85 -3.97 -5.56
C ASP A 152 -15.44 -5.02 -6.60
N THR A 153 -16.11 -6.16 -6.56
CA THR A 153 -15.82 -7.29 -7.45
C THR A 153 -16.30 -7.10 -8.88
N ALA A 154 -17.29 -6.23 -9.10
CA ALA A 154 -17.80 -5.93 -10.43
C ALA A 154 -16.80 -5.01 -11.16
N LYS A 155 -16.34 -3.94 -10.49
CA LYS A 155 -15.27 -3.06 -11.01
C LYS A 155 -13.99 -3.83 -11.26
N ALA A 156 -13.58 -4.72 -10.36
CA ALA A 156 -12.37 -5.51 -10.53
C ALA A 156 -12.43 -6.49 -11.72
N VAL A 157 -13.62 -6.92 -12.15
CA VAL A 157 -13.80 -7.86 -13.25
C VAL A 157 -14.08 -7.17 -14.59
N PHE A 158 -14.74 -6.02 -14.57
CA PHE A 158 -15.24 -5.36 -15.79
C PHE A 158 -14.63 -3.98 -16.03
N GLY A 159 -14.18 -3.27 -14.99
CA GLY A 159 -13.61 -1.93 -15.10
C GLY A 159 -12.21 -1.91 -15.70
N VAL A 160 -11.43 -2.97 -15.47
CA VAL A 160 -10.06 -3.14 -15.97
C VAL A 160 -9.84 -4.58 -16.45
N GLU A 161 -8.95 -4.77 -17.43
CA GLU A 161 -8.65 -6.09 -18.01
C GLU A 161 -7.95 -7.01 -16.99
N ASP A 162 -6.82 -6.56 -16.45
CA ASP A 162 -6.08 -7.21 -15.36
C ASP A 162 -5.89 -6.22 -14.21
N TYR A 163 -6.74 -6.34 -13.19
CA TYR A 163 -6.65 -5.50 -12.00
C TYR A 163 -5.35 -5.71 -11.20
N GLN A 164 -4.72 -6.89 -11.28
CA GLN A 164 -3.48 -7.14 -10.55
C GLN A 164 -2.29 -6.41 -11.19
N ASP A 165 -2.22 -6.45 -12.51
CA ASP A 165 -1.20 -5.71 -13.26
C ASP A 165 -1.44 -4.20 -13.18
N PHE A 166 -2.70 -3.78 -13.33
CA PHE A 166 -3.10 -2.38 -13.16
C PHE A 166 -2.68 -1.82 -11.80
N VAL A 167 -2.99 -2.52 -10.70
CA VAL A 167 -2.58 -2.09 -9.34
C VAL A 167 -1.06 -1.98 -9.23
N ARG A 168 -0.30 -2.91 -9.81
CA ARG A 168 1.17 -2.88 -9.80
C ARG A 168 1.72 -1.65 -10.52
N VAL A 169 1.30 -1.44 -11.76
CA VAL A 169 1.77 -0.32 -12.61
C VAL A 169 1.38 1.02 -11.99
N GLN A 170 0.15 1.15 -11.49
CA GLN A 170 -0.29 2.39 -10.84
C GLN A 170 0.44 2.65 -9.53
N SER A 171 0.76 1.60 -8.76
CA SER A 171 1.54 1.76 -7.52
C SER A 171 2.98 2.18 -7.80
N GLU A 172 3.62 1.65 -8.84
CA GLU A 172 4.96 2.11 -9.26
C GLU A 172 4.96 3.56 -9.77
N SER A 173 3.89 3.98 -10.46
CA SER A 173 3.71 5.36 -10.88
C SER A 173 3.51 6.30 -9.69
N ALA A 174 2.67 5.91 -8.72
CA ALA A 174 2.46 6.65 -7.48
C ALA A 174 3.76 6.76 -6.67
N LEU A 175 4.49 5.66 -6.49
CA LEU A 175 5.75 5.63 -5.77
C LEU A 175 6.78 6.59 -6.38
N ARG A 176 6.89 6.63 -7.72
CA ARG A 176 7.76 7.59 -8.43
C ARG A 176 7.37 9.04 -8.16
N HIS A 177 6.07 9.34 -8.17
CA HIS A 177 5.58 10.68 -7.89
C HIS A 177 5.91 11.09 -6.45
N MET A 178 5.69 10.20 -5.48
CA MET A 178 6.02 10.43 -4.08
C MET A 178 7.52 10.61 -3.86
N ALA A 179 8.37 9.82 -4.55
CA ALA A 179 9.82 9.99 -4.44
C ALA A 179 10.27 11.37 -4.93
N MET A 180 9.68 11.90 -6.01
CA MET A 180 10.02 13.22 -6.55
C MET A 180 9.50 14.38 -5.68
N ALA A 181 8.51 14.13 -4.82
CA ALA A 181 7.91 15.15 -3.97
C ALA A 181 8.62 15.30 -2.61
N HIS A 182 9.34 14.27 -2.15
CA HIS A 182 10.00 14.26 -0.85
C HIS A 182 11.52 14.06 -0.98
N PRO A 183 12.34 14.81 -0.25
CA PRO A 183 13.78 14.55 -0.16
C PRO A 183 14.09 13.21 0.53
N TYR A 184 15.23 12.61 0.19
CA TYR A 184 15.68 11.35 0.80
C TYR A 184 15.99 11.51 2.30
N ASP A 185 16.85 12.49 2.64
CA ASP A 185 17.23 12.82 4.01
C ASP A 185 16.47 14.07 4.48
N GLU A 186 16.45 14.32 5.80
CA GLU A 186 15.70 15.40 6.44
C GLU A 186 16.01 16.78 5.81
N PRO A 187 14.99 17.52 5.30
CA PRO A 187 15.20 18.84 4.73
C PRO A 187 15.32 19.88 5.85
N GLU A 188 15.57 21.14 5.49
CA GLU A 188 15.48 22.24 6.46
C GLU A 188 14.10 22.26 7.15
N ALA A 189 14.08 22.82 8.37
CA ALA A 189 13.01 22.64 9.35
C ALA A 189 11.58 22.71 8.79
N GLY A 190 10.86 21.58 8.83
CA GLY A 190 9.41 21.50 8.61
C GLY A 190 8.92 20.51 7.55
N GLU A 191 9.81 19.90 6.77
CA GLU A 191 9.44 18.98 5.68
C GLU A 191 9.62 17.49 6.07
N SER A 192 8.75 16.62 5.54
CA SER A 192 8.85 15.17 5.72
C SER A 192 9.82 14.55 4.71
N SER A 193 10.85 13.84 5.19
CA SER A 193 11.73 13.04 4.35
C SER A 193 11.24 11.60 4.19
N LEU A 194 11.63 10.97 3.09
CA LEU A 194 11.38 9.55 2.83
C LEU A 194 11.95 8.65 3.94
N ARG A 195 13.10 9.06 4.52
CA ARG A 195 13.80 8.31 5.57
C ARG A 195 13.30 8.60 6.98
N GLY A 196 12.93 9.84 7.30
CA GLY A 196 12.65 10.30 8.67
C GLY A 196 11.20 10.14 9.11
N ALA A 197 10.24 10.48 8.24
CA ALA A 197 8.82 10.51 8.58
C ALA A 197 8.05 9.35 7.95
N THR A 198 8.55 8.11 8.14
CA THR A 198 8.08 6.93 7.40
C THR A 198 6.58 6.70 7.52
N ASP A 199 5.95 6.91 8.69
CA ASP A 199 4.51 6.69 8.85
C ASP A 199 3.64 7.75 8.14
N VAL A 200 4.07 9.01 8.15
CA VAL A 200 3.36 10.11 7.46
C VAL A 200 3.45 9.91 5.96
N VAL A 201 4.66 9.69 5.45
CA VAL A 201 4.92 9.43 4.03
C VAL A 201 4.23 8.14 3.57
N SER A 202 4.20 7.09 4.41
CA SER A 202 3.43 5.88 4.12
C SER A 202 1.93 6.14 3.96
N GLY A 203 1.36 7.01 4.80
CA GLY A 203 -0.04 7.43 4.68
C GLY A 203 -0.31 8.17 3.36
N GLU A 204 0.60 9.06 2.97
CA GLU A 204 0.52 9.80 1.70
C GLU A 204 0.66 8.87 0.49
N ILE A 205 1.64 7.94 0.51
CA ILE A 205 1.78 6.90 -0.53
C ILE A 205 0.50 6.07 -0.61
N ALA A 206 -0.06 5.63 0.52
CA ALA A 206 -1.29 4.84 0.54
C ALA A 206 -2.47 5.61 -0.07
N ALA A 207 -2.61 6.90 0.24
CA ALA A 207 -3.66 7.76 -0.31
C ALA A 207 -3.48 7.99 -1.83
N GLU A 208 -2.26 8.26 -2.28
CA GLU A 208 -1.93 8.47 -3.70
C GLU A 208 -2.18 7.19 -4.52
N VAL A 209 -1.76 6.03 -3.99
CA VAL A 209 -2.05 4.73 -4.62
C VAL A 209 -3.55 4.48 -4.66
N ALA A 210 -4.26 4.70 -3.55
CA ALA A 210 -5.71 4.47 -3.45
C ALA A 210 -6.50 5.32 -4.46
N ALA A 211 -6.13 6.59 -4.63
CA ALA A 211 -6.77 7.48 -5.60
C ALA A 211 -6.66 6.97 -7.05
N ARG A 212 -5.55 6.31 -7.40
CA ARG A 212 -5.30 5.77 -8.75
C ARG A 212 -5.92 4.39 -8.96
N ILE A 213 -5.88 3.52 -7.95
CA ILE A 213 -6.36 2.14 -8.08
C ILE A 213 -7.86 1.96 -7.80
N GLY A 214 -8.53 2.96 -7.20
CA GLY A 214 -9.95 2.89 -6.88
C GLY A 214 -10.86 2.60 -8.08
N LEU A 215 -10.43 3.01 -9.29
CA LEU A 215 -11.13 2.71 -10.55
C LEU A 215 -11.20 1.19 -10.85
N ALA A 216 -10.26 0.40 -10.33
CA ALA A 216 -10.24 -1.04 -10.46
C ALA A 216 -11.08 -1.76 -9.38
N GLY A 217 -11.80 -1.04 -8.51
CA GLY A 217 -12.57 -1.65 -7.42
C GLY A 217 -11.69 -2.25 -6.31
N VAL A 218 -10.44 -1.79 -6.22
CA VAL A 218 -9.46 -2.25 -5.23
C VAL A 218 -9.32 -1.22 -4.13
N GLU A 219 -9.20 -1.69 -2.90
CA GLU A 219 -8.96 -0.89 -1.71
C GLU A 219 -7.53 -1.15 -1.20
N VAL A 220 -6.79 -0.06 -0.96
CA VAL A 220 -5.48 -0.11 -0.29
C VAL A 220 -5.73 -0.17 1.21
N ILE A 221 -5.17 -1.18 1.86
CA ILE A 221 -5.15 -1.30 3.32
C ILE A 221 -3.94 -0.54 3.87
N GLU A 222 -2.79 -0.70 3.21
CA GLU A 222 -1.52 -0.16 3.67
C GLU A 222 -0.52 -0.07 2.51
N ALA A 223 0.35 0.96 2.54
CA ALA A 223 1.50 1.05 1.67
C ALA A 223 2.74 1.49 2.47
N ARG A 224 3.83 0.73 2.37
CA ARG A 224 5.08 1.02 3.08
C ARG A 224 6.26 0.94 2.14
N ILE A 225 7.23 1.83 2.34
CA ILE A 225 8.52 1.74 1.66
C ILE A 225 9.24 0.51 2.23
N SER A 226 9.60 -0.44 1.37
CA SER A 226 10.29 -1.67 1.76
C SER A 226 11.80 -1.54 1.60
N ASN A 227 12.25 -0.83 0.57
CA ASN A 227 13.65 -0.51 0.34
C ASN A 227 13.80 0.97 -0.01
N LEU A 228 14.79 1.61 0.61
CA LEU A 228 15.16 3.01 0.36
C LEU A 228 16.68 3.13 0.53
N ALA A 229 17.38 3.40 -0.58
CA ALA A 229 18.82 3.58 -0.57
C ALA A 229 19.25 4.60 -1.62
N TYR A 230 20.37 5.28 -1.38
CA TYR A 230 21.05 6.01 -2.44
C TYR A 230 21.46 5.08 -3.58
N ALA A 231 21.40 5.58 -4.81
CA ALA A 231 21.89 4.82 -5.94
C ALA A 231 23.41 4.58 -5.82
N PRO A 232 23.93 3.46 -6.37
CA PRO A 232 25.34 3.07 -6.21
C PRO A 232 26.34 4.16 -6.64
N GLU A 233 25.97 5.03 -7.56
CA GLU A 233 26.85 6.07 -8.11
C GLU A 233 27.15 7.19 -7.12
N ILE A 234 26.27 7.46 -6.14
CA ILE A 234 26.45 8.53 -5.15
C ILE A 234 26.57 8.03 -3.71
N ALA A 235 26.31 6.75 -3.44
CA ALA A 235 26.23 6.21 -2.08
C ALA A 235 27.50 6.50 -1.24
N GLN A 236 28.69 6.33 -1.80
CA GLN A 236 29.95 6.61 -1.09
C GLN A 236 30.16 8.11 -0.82
N ALA A 237 29.86 8.96 -1.79
CA ALA A 237 29.97 10.41 -1.64
C ALA A 237 28.96 10.95 -0.60
N MET A 238 27.75 10.41 -0.59
CA MET A 238 26.72 10.77 0.39
C MET A 238 27.08 10.29 1.79
N LEU A 239 27.64 9.08 1.94
CA LEU A 239 28.14 8.61 3.24
C LEU A 239 29.23 9.55 3.79
N GLN A 240 30.17 9.97 2.94
CA GLN A 240 31.19 10.95 3.33
C GLN A 240 30.57 12.30 3.72
N ARG A 241 29.57 12.79 2.98
CA ARG A 241 28.83 14.02 3.30
C ARG A 241 28.10 13.91 4.65
N GLN A 242 27.42 12.79 4.92
CA GLN A 242 26.74 12.54 6.19
C GLN A 242 27.74 12.48 7.35
N GLN A 243 28.89 11.82 7.17
CA GLN A 243 29.95 11.79 8.19
C GLN A 243 30.54 13.17 8.45
N ALA A 244 30.85 13.94 7.41
CA ALA A 244 31.35 15.31 7.54
C ALA A 244 30.32 16.21 8.25
N GLY A 245 29.05 16.11 7.87
CA GLY A 245 27.94 16.82 8.50
C GLY A 245 27.79 16.47 9.98
N ALA A 246 27.86 15.18 10.33
CA ALA A 246 27.82 14.72 11.71
C ALA A 246 29.00 15.26 12.56
N ILE A 247 30.20 15.31 11.98
CA ILE A 247 31.39 15.90 12.64
C ILE A 247 31.18 17.39 12.86
N ILE A 248 30.68 18.12 11.86
CA ILE A 248 30.41 19.57 11.97
C ILE A 248 29.33 19.84 13.01
N ALA A 249 28.22 19.09 12.99
CA ALA A 249 27.14 19.22 13.96
C ALA A 249 27.61 18.91 15.39
N ALA A 250 28.44 17.89 15.56
CA ALA A 250 29.08 17.60 16.84
C ALA A 250 29.98 18.76 17.29
N ARG A 251 30.82 19.30 16.39
CA ARG A 251 31.69 20.46 16.67
C ARG A 251 30.90 21.71 17.02
N HIS A 252 29.80 21.98 16.33
CA HIS A 252 28.91 23.10 16.64
C HIS A 252 28.37 22.98 18.07
N ARG A 253 27.85 21.82 18.46
CA ARG A 253 27.36 21.58 19.84
C ARG A 253 28.47 21.70 20.89
N ILE A 254 29.69 21.26 20.58
CA ILE A 254 30.85 21.43 21.47
C ILE A 254 31.14 22.92 21.68
N VAL A 255 31.20 23.70 20.60
CA VAL A 255 31.48 25.13 20.65
C VAL A 255 30.37 25.88 21.41
N GLU A 256 29.10 25.57 21.13
CA GLU A 256 27.96 26.19 21.82
C GLU A 256 28.00 25.90 23.33
N GLY A 257 28.23 24.65 23.73
CA GLY A 257 28.43 24.29 25.12
C GLY A 257 29.64 24.97 25.76
N ALA A 258 30.76 25.09 25.03
CA ALA A 258 31.95 25.77 25.52
C ALA A 258 31.75 27.27 25.73
N VAL A 259 31.07 27.96 24.81
CA VAL A 259 30.71 29.38 24.96
C VAL A 259 29.84 29.57 26.19
N SER A 260 28.80 28.74 26.36
CA SER A 260 27.93 28.79 27.55
C SER A 260 28.72 28.57 28.85
N MET A 261 29.64 27.58 28.89
CA MET A 261 30.48 27.33 30.07
C MET A 261 31.43 28.49 30.39
N VAL A 262 31.99 29.15 29.37
CA VAL A 262 32.89 30.30 29.53
C VAL A 262 32.14 31.53 30.01
N GLU A 263 30.95 31.81 29.45
CA GLU A 263 30.07 32.90 29.88
C GLU A 263 29.67 32.73 31.36
N ASP A 264 29.25 31.54 31.76
CA ASP A 264 28.88 31.23 33.15
C ASP A 264 30.06 31.40 34.12
N ALA A 265 31.26 30.96 33.73
CA ALA A 265 32.46 31.07 34.56
C ALA A 265 32.89 32.53 34.77
N LEU A 266 32.89 33.35 33.71
CA LEU A 266 33.22 34.78 33.80
C LEU A 266 32.20 35.55 34.63
N ALA A 267 30.90 35.30 34.40
CA ALA A 267 29.82 35.91 35.17
C ALA A 267 29.91 35.58 36.66
N ARG A 268 30.42 34.40 37.03
CA ARG A 268 30.64 34.02 38.42
C ARG A 268 31.86 34.72 39.03
N LEU A 269 32.97 34.81 38.31
CA LEU A 269 34.19 35.49 38.78
C LEU A 269 33.97 36.99 39.05
N GLU A 270 33.18 37.66 38.21
CA GLU A 270 32.82 39.07 38.40
C GLU A 270 31.91 39.26 39.62
N ARG A 271 30.92 38.38 39.79
CA ARG A 271 29.97 38.41 40.92
C ARG A 271 30.68 38.21 42.26
N ASP A 272 31.63 37.28 42.31
CA ASP A 272 32.39 36.96 43.51
C ASP A 272 33.53 37.97 43.77
N SER A 273 33.66 39.02 42.93
CA SER A 273 34.70 40.07 43.02
C SER A 273 36.13 39.54 43.10
N VAL A 274 36.38 38.35 42.52
CA VAL A 274 37.69 37.69 42.56
C VAL A 274 38.70 38.39 41.64
N VAL A 275 38.24 38.97 40.52
CA VAL A 275 39.07 39.65 39.51
C VAL A 275 38.30 40.83 38.90
N THR A 276 38.96 41.99 38.74
CA THR A 276 38.47 43.08 37.88
C THR A 276 38.94 42.84 36.44
N LEU A 277 37.99 42.57 35.54
CA LEU A 277 38.27 42.31 34.13
C LEU A 277 38.07 43.60 33.33
N ASP A 278 39.14 44.07 32.68
CA ASP A 278 39.02 44.99 31.56
C ASP A 278 38.61 44.20 30.29
N ASP A 279 38.11 44.90 29.27
CA ASP A 279 37.62 44.26 28.04
C ASP A 279 38.73 43.44 27.34
N GLU A 280 39.98 43.86 27.47
CA GLU A 280 41.15 43.20 26.86
C GLU A 280 41.53 41.90 27.59
N ARG A 281 41.53 41.85 28.93
CA ARG A 281 41.71 40.60 29.69
C ARG A 281 40.54 39.66 29.52
N ARG A 282 39.30 40.17 29.46
CA ARG A 282 38.12 39.35 29.22
C ARG A 282 38.22 38.63 27.88
N ALA A 283 38.54 39.35 26.79
CA ALA A 283 38.74 38.76 25.47
C ALA A 283 39.89 37.72 25.47
N THR A 284 40.99 38.01 26.16
CA THR A 284 42.13 37.08 26.28
C THR A 284 41.74 35.80 27.01
N MET A 285 40.98 35.91 28.11
CA MET A 285 40.52 34.75 28.88
C MET A 285 39.51 33.91 28.10
N VAL A 286 38.53 34.54 27.42
CA VAL A 286 37.57 33.84 26.56
C VAL A 286 38.30 33.05 25.47
N SER A 287 39.25 33.68 24.77
CA SER A 287 40.04 33.02 23.74
C SER A 287 40.83 31.82 24.29
N ASN A 288 41.53 31.98 25.41
CA ASN A 288 42.31 30.90 26.01
C ASN A 288 41.43 29.74 26.49
N LEU A 289 40.29 30.03 27.11
CA LEU A 289 39.35 29.01 27.57
C LEU A 289 38.69 28.28 26.42
N LEU A 290 38.28 28.97 25.35
CA LEU A 290 37.71 28.34 24.16
C LEU A 290 38.71 27.43 23.47
N VAL A 291 39.99 27.82 23.37
CA VAL A 291 41.04 26.96 22.81
C VAL A 291 41.24 25.70 23.65
N VAL A 292 41.19 25.81 24.98
CA VAL A 292 41.32 24.66 25.89
C VAL A 292 40.10 23.75 25.85
N LEU A 293 38.89 24.30 25.77
CA LEU A 293 37.64 23.54 25.80
C LEU A 293 37.28 22.91 24.46
N CYS A 294 37.59 23.57 23.34
CA CYS A 294 37.25 23.12 21.99
C CYS A 294 38.42 22.43 21.27
N GLY A 295 39.61 22.38 21.88
CA GLY A 295 40.80 21.76 21.28
C GLY A 295 40.74 20.23 21.28
N ASP A 296 41.07 19.61 20.13
CA ASP A 296 41.11 18.14 19.96
C ASP A 296 42.28 17.48 20.71
N SER A 297 43.25 18.25 21.22
CA SER A 297 44.46 17.76 21.90
C SER A 297 44.51 18.18 23.37
N ARG A 298 45.00 17.27 24.23
CA ARG A 298 45.24 17.59 25.66
C ARG A 298 46.23 18.75 25.75
N VAL A 299 45.75 19.88 26.25
CA VAL A 299 46.59 21.06 26.49
C VAL A 299 47.48 20.79 27.69
N SER A 300 48.79 20.85 27.50
CA SER A 300 49.76 20.85 28.61
C SER A 300 49.93 22.29 29.09
N PRO A 301 49.54 22.62 30.34
CA PRO A 301 49.72 23.97 30.85
C PRO A 301 51.21 24.27 30.97
N VAL A 302 51.69 25.31 30.28
CA VAL A 302 53.01 25.86 30.52
C VAL A 302 52.86 26.82 31.70
N ILE A 303 53.21 26.36 32.90
CA ILE A 303 53.21 27.21 34.09
C ILE A 303 54.31 28.26 33.90
N ASN A 304 53.92 29.50 33.65
CA ASN A 304 54.84 30.63 33.59
C ASN A 304 55.30 30.98 35.01
N THR A 305 56.52 30.60 35.37
CA THR A 305 57.15 30.94 36.64
C THR A 305 57.90 32.28 36.60
N GLY A 306 57.68 33.11 35.58
CA GLY A 306 58.24 34.44 35.49
C GLY A 306 57.64 35.37 36.55
N SER A 307 58.48 35.89 37.44
CA SER A 307 58.14 36.82 38.51
C SER A 307 57.43 38.07 37.97
N LEU A 308 56.13 38.20 38.27
CA LEU A 308 55.24 39.31 37.89
C LEU A 308 55.43 40.60 38.72
N TYR A 309 56.54 40.75 39.45
CA TYR A 309 56.86 41.96 40.20
C TYR A 309 58.32 42.39 39.98
N GLN A 310 58.49 43.48 39.25
CA GLN A 310 59.55 44.45 39.44
C GLN A 310 58.92 45.84 39.45
#